data_AF-A0A7C4G9S0-F1
#
_entry.id   AF-A0A7C4G9S0-F1
#
_cell.length_a   1.000
_cell.length_b   1.000
_cell.length_c   1.000
_cell.angle_alpha   90.00
_cell.angle_beta   90.00
_cell.angle_gamma   90.00
#
_symmetry.space_group_name_H-M   'P 1'
#
loop_
_entity.id
_entity.type
_entity.pdbx_description
1 polymer ?
#
loop_
_entity_poly.entity_id
_entity_poly.type
_entity_poly.pdbx_seq_one_letter_code
_entity_poly.pdbx_strand_id
1 'polypeptide(L)' 'MKLKLLALAAIVLAPALLFGWPQPGEQAPSVYIADTAYVSHLIPDEYRGNVILLNFWQST' A
#
# COMPACT_ATOMS: atom_id res chain seq x y z
N MET A 1 -6.80 -21.28 -27.23
CA MET A 1 -5.41 -21.22 -26.68
C MET A 1 -5.13 -19.90 -25.94
N LYS A 2 -5.56 -18.73 -26.44
CA LYS A 2 -5.32 -17.42 -25.79
C LYS A 2 -5.83 -17.30 -24.33
N LEU A 3 -7.04 -17.78 -24.03
CA LEU A 3 -7.61 -17.71 -22.67
C LEU A 3 -6.81 -18.53 -21.64
N LYS A 4 -6.30 -19.70 -22.05
CA LYS A 4 -5.46 -20.54 -21.19
C LYS A 4 -4.11 -19.88 -20.90
N LEU A 5 -3.55 -19.15 -21.86
CA LEU A 5 -2.32 -18.37 -21.66
C LEU A 5 -2.53 -17.19 -20.70
N LEU A 6 -3.64 -16.46 -20.84
CA LEU A 6 -3.97 -15.34 -19.94
C LEU A 6 -4.22 -15.82 -18.51
N ALA A 7 -4.95 -16.93 -18.34
CA ALA A 7 -5.17 -17.54 -17.04
C ALA A 7 -3.85 -18.00 -16.40
N LEU A 8 -2.95 -18.61 -17.17
CA LEU A 8 -1.64 -19.02 -16.68
C LEU A 8 -0.78 -17.81 -16.27
N ALA A 9 -0.80 -16.73 -17.05
CA ALA A 9 -0.12 -15.49 -16.70
C ALA A 9 -0.68 -14.88 -15.41
N ALA A 10 -2.00 -14.87 -15.23
CA ALA A 10 -2.64 -14.36 -14.01
C ALA A 10 -2.26 -15.20 -12.77
N ILE A 11 -2.21 -16.52 -12.89
CA ILE A 11 -1.81 -17.41 -11.78
C ILE A 11 -0.35 -17.18 -11.38
N VAL A 12 0.54 -16.89 -12.33
CA VAL A 12 1.96 -16.63 -12.06
C VAL A 12 2.17 -15.23 -11.48
N LEU A 13 1.42 -14.23 -11.93
CA LEU A 13 1.55 -12.83 -11.50
C LEU A 13 0.84 -12.54 -10.16
N ALA A 14 -0.25 -13.24 -9.84
CA ALA A 14 -1.02 -12.99 -8.63
C ALA A 14 -0.20 -13.13 -7.34
N PRO A 15 0.66 -14.17 -7.15
CA PRO A 15 1.52 -14.26 -5.97
C PRO A 15 2.48 -13.07 -5.85
N ALA A 16 3.12 -12.65 -6.93
CA ALA A 16 4.03 -11.51 -6.91
C ALA A 16 3.34 -10.21 -6.50
N LEU A 17 2.09 -10.01 -6.94
CA LEU A 17 1.28 -8.86 -6.55
C LEU A 17 0.83 -8.93 -5.09
N LEU A 18 0.48 -10.11 -4.59
CA LEU A 18 0.04 -10.32 -3.21
C LEU A 18 1.19 -10.24 -2.20
N PHE A 19 2.36 -10.78 -2.54
CA PHE A 19 3.56 -10.76 -1.69
C PHE A 19 4.40 -9.50 -1.86
N GLY A 20 4.13 -8.67 -2.87
CA GLY A 20 4.76 -7.35 -3.04
C GLY A 20 4.15 -6.26 -2.16
N TRP A 21 3.00 -6.53 -1.55
CA TRP A 21 2.38 -5.61 -0.59
C TRP A 21 3.00 -5.76 0.80
N PRO A 22 3.18 -4.65 1.55
CA PRO A 22 3.69 -4.70 2.91
C PRO A 22 2.85 -5.65 3.77
N GLN A 23 3.51 -6.60 4.44
CA GLN A 23 2.85 -7.60 5.28
C GLN A 23 2.76 -7.13 6.74
N PRO A 24 1.78 -7.61 7.52
CA PRO A 24 1.75 -7.38 8.96
C PRO A 24 3.06 -7.82 9.63
N GLY A 25 3.66 -6.93 10.43
CA GLY A 25 4.94 -7.16 11.10
C GLY A 25 6.15 -6.61 10.34
N GLU A 26 6.01 -6.27 9.05
CA GLU A 26 7.00 -5.50 8.32
C GLU A 26 6.90 -4.01 8.65
N GLN A 27 7.98 -3.27 8.41
CA GLN A 27 7.94 -1.82 8.49
C GLN A 27 6.99 -1.29 7.42
N ALA A 28 6.01 -0.46 7.83
CA ALA A 28 5.12 0.21 6.89
C ALA A 28 5.92 1.15 5.95
N PRO A 29 5.55 1.21 4.65
CA PRO A 29 6.26 2.05 3.69
C PRO A 29 6.04 3.53 4.00
N SER A 30 7.06 4.34 3.72
CA SER A 30 6.98 5.79 3.92
C SER A 30 6.26 6.46 2.75
N VAL A 31 5.23 7.24 3.04
CA VAL A 31 4.40 7.94 2.06
C VAL A 31 4.23 9.40 2.47
N TYR A 32 4.33 10.30 1.49
CA TYR A 32 4.01 11.71 1.67
C TYR A 32 2.50 11.92 1.55
N ILE A 33 1.88 12.47 2.59
CA ILE A 33 0.46 12.81 2.62
C ILE A 33 0.35 14.31 2.92
N ALA A 34 -0.37 15.03 2.07
CA ALA A 34 -0.67 16.44 2.31
C ALA A 34 -1.88 16.57 3.24
N ASP A 35 -1.79 17.46 4.22
CA ASP A 35 -2.92 17.82 5.07
C ASP A 35 -3.86 18.85 4.39
N THR A 36 -4.89 19.29 5.11
CA THR A 36 -5.84 20.30 4.62
C THR A 36 -5.25 21.70 4.47
N ALA A 37 -4.07 21.95 5.03
CA ALA A 37 -3.29 23.17 4.89
C ALA A 37 -2.20 23.06 3.80
N TYR A 38 -2.19 21.96 3.03
CA TYR A 38 -1.19 21.63 2.01
C TYR A 38 0.23 21.42 2.55
N VAL A 39 0.37 21.12 3.84
CA VAL A 39 1.63 20.71 4.45
C VAL A 39 1.81 19.21 4.20
N SER A 40 2.96 18.84 3.65
CA SER A 40 3.28 17.44 3.37
C SER A 40 3.93 16.78 4.58
N HIS A 41 3.42 15.61 4.95
CA HIS A 41 3.90 14.80 6.05
C HIS A 41 4.40 13.44 5.55
N LEU A 42 5.55 13.00 6.03
CA LEU A 42 6.10 11.68 5.75
C LEU A 42 5.66 10.67 6.83
N ILE A 43 4.68 9.83 6.49
CA ILE A 43 4.13 8.81 7.39
C ILE A 43 4.69 7.43 7.00
N PRO A 44 5.13 6.58 7.95
CA PRO A 44 5.13 6.79 9.40
C PRO A 44 6.41 7.42 9.96
N ASP A 45 7.37 7.81 9.11
CA ASP A 45 8.72 8.22 9.55
C ASP A 45 8.75 9.40 10.51
N GLU A 46 7.87 10.40 10.33
CA GLU A 46 7.75 11.55 11.24
C GLU A 46 7.21 11.16 12.64
N TYR A 47 6.55 10.01 12.75
CA TYR A 47 5.80 9.59 13.92
C TYR A 47 6.38 8.33 14.58
N ARG A 48 7.65 8.00 14.28
CA ARG A 48 8.35 6.84 14.86
C ARG A 48 8.24 6.81 16.39
N GLY A 49 7.95 5.63 16.94
CA GLY A 49 7.72 5.43 18.37
C GLY A 49 6.26 5.60 18.81
N ASN A 50 5.37 6.01 17.91
CA ASN A 50 3.93 6.10 18.17
C ASN A 50 3.16 5.00 17.43
N VAL A 51 1.99 4.63 17.97
CA VAL A 51 1.00 3.81 17.25
C VAL A 51 0.09 4.75 16.47
N ILE A 52 0.02 4.56 15.16
CA ILE A 52 -0.76 5.40 14.24
C ILE A 52 -1.87 4.54 13.64
N LEU A 53 -3.11 5.04 13.66
CA LEU A 53 -4.24 4.46 12.95
C LEU A 53 -4.52 5.28 11.69
N LEU A 54 -4.36 4.67 10.52
CA LEU A 54 -4.67 5.31 9.24
C LEU A 54 -6.10 4.97 8.82
N ASN A 55 -6.92 5.99 8.63
CA ASN A 55 -8.29 5.87 8.15
C ASN A 55 -8.42 6.53 6.77
N PHE A 56 -8.64 5.71 5.74
CA PHE A 56 -8.83 6.19 4.38
C PHE A 56 -10.33 6.33 4.09
N TRP A 57 -10.74 7.52 3.65
CA TRP A 57 -12.12 7.82 3.30
C TRP A 57 -12.17 8.77 2.11
N GLN A 58 -13.31 8.81 1.42
CA GLN A 58 -13.55 9.72 0.30
C GLN A 58 -14.98 10.26 0.43
N SER A 59 -15.16 11.58 0.31
CA SER A 59 -16.48 12.17 0.10
C SER A 59 -16.84 11.98 -1.37
N THR A 60 -17.90 11.22 -1.64
CA THR A 60 -18.58 11.18 -2.95
C THR A 60 -19.45 12.39 -3.16
#